data_AF-W3WGJ0-F1
#
_entry.id   AF-W3WGJ0-F1
#
_cell.length_a   1.000
_cell.length_b   1.000
_cell.length_c   1.000
_cell.angle_alpha   90.00
_cell.angle_beta   90.00
_cell.angle_gamma   90.00
#
_symmetry.space_group_name_H-M   'P 1'
#
loop_
_entity.id
_entity.type
_entity.pdbx_description
1 polymer ?
#
loop_
_entity_poly.entity_id
_entity_poly.type
_entity_poly.pdbx_seq_one_letter_code
_entity_poly.pdbx_strand_id
1 'polypeptide(L)'
;MKLSREGFTIDVAAAFVRRIVFNPALAVTAAVAQTMIHFIQVSYNDDFLQQTPKFTWPLASSVSLWVLLSILLWANDYLNDGYANNWAADPLWDWSKEIVLITGASSGIGASIVQHLIQRNPRATIVILDYSPMSWTPPPVSKIHFYQCDLSHSSVIKAISEKIRQEVGHPTVLVNNAGLSRGFTVMDGSYADVDVTIRTNLLAPFLLTKEFLPYLVQHNHGHIMNISSMSSIMPPAGIADYAATKSGINALHQVRWFESSELRWN
;
A
#
# COMPACT_ATOMS: atom_id res chain seq x y z
N MET A 1 10.93 -1.44 -18.66
CA MET A 1 11.08 -1.07 -17.24
C MET A 1 10.08 0.05 -16.96
N LYS A 2 9.01 -0.21 -16.19
CA LYS A 2 8.08 0.87 -15.78
C LYS A 2 8.77 1.65 -14.66
N LEU A 3 9.14 2.89 -14.95
CA LEU A 3 9.58 3.83 -13.92
C LEU A 3 8.47 3.98 -12.88
N SER A 4 8.85 4.14 -11.60
CA SER A 4 7.92 4.54 -10.55
C SER A 4 7.20 5.82 -10.98
N ARG A 5 5.90 5.93 -10.67
CA ARG A 5 5.11 7.14 -10.98
C ARG A 5 5.59 8.37 -10.20
N GLU A 6 6.48 8.18 -9.23
CA GLU A 6 7.00 9.21 -8.32
C GLU A 6 8.27 9.91 -8.84
N GLY A 7 8.76 9.57 -10.05
CA GLY A 7 9.94 10.20 -10.65
C GLY A 7 11.28 9.52 -10.30
N PHE A 8 12.40 10.23 -10.47
CA PHE A 8 13.75 9.75 -10.16
C PHE A 8 14.11 10.09 -8.71
N THR A 9 13.84 9.17 -7.78
CA THR A 9 14.22 9.30 -6.37
C THR A 9 15.50 8.53 -6.07
N ILE A 10 16.12 8.81 -4.92
CA ILE A 10 17.31 8.06 -4.47
C ILE A 10 16.99 6.57 -4.30
N ASP A 11 15.75 6.23 -3.95
CA ASP A 11 15.29 4.85 -3.84
C ASP A 11 15.24 4.14 -5.19
N VAL A 12 14.88 4.85 -6.27
CA VAL A 12 14.91 4.30 -7.63
C VAL A 12 16.35 3.99 -8.06
N ALA A 13 17.29 4.88 -7.75
CA ALA A 13 18.71 4.66 -8.01
C ALA A 13 19.27 3.51 -7.16
N ALA A 14 18.94 3.46 -5.87
CA ALA A 14 19.35 2.39 -4.96
C ALA A 14 18.78 1.02 -5.39
N ALA A 15 17.51 0.96 -5.76
CA ALA A 15 16.86 -0.25 -6.27
C ALA A 15 17.49 -0.73 -7.58
N PHE A 16 17.88 0.19 -8.47
CA PHE A 16 18.59 -0.14 -9.71
C PHE A 16 19.97 -0.75 -9.42
N VAL A 17 20.76 -0.10 -8.55
CA VAL A 17 22.08 -0.60 -8.13
C VAL A 17 21.93 -1.97 -7.47
N ARG A 18 20.96 -2.16 -6.57
CA ARG A 18 20.70 -3.46 -5.94
C ARG A 18 20.34 -4.56 -6.95
N ARG A 19 19.46 -4.28 -7.92
CA ARG A 19 19.00 -5.28 -8.89
C ARG A 19 19.99 -5.65 -9.97
N ILE A 20 20.95 -4.77 -10.28
CA ILE A 20 21.90 -4.96 -11.38
C ILE A 20 23.30 -5.20 -10.84
N VAL A 21 23.82 -4.28 -10.03
CA VAL A 21 25.20 -4.36 -9.52
C VAL A 21 25.32 -5.41 -8.41
N PHE A 22 24.33 -5.53 -7.52
CA PHE A 22 24.36 -6.51 -6.43
C PHE A 22 23.45 -7.73 -6.67
N ASN A 23 23.21 -8.06 -7.94
CA ASN A 23 22.47 -9.26 -8.27
C ASN A 23 23.34 -10.50 -8.00
N PRO A 24 22.93 -11.43 -7.11
CA PRO A 24 23.76 -12.58 -6.78
C PRO A 24 24.02 -13.48 -7.99
N ALA A 25 23.09 -13.60 -8.94
CA ALA A 25 23.29 -14.40 -10.14
C ALA A 25 24.37 -13.77 -11.05
N LEU A 26 24.30 -12.45 -11.29
CA LEU A 26 25.32 -11.75 -12.09
C LEU A 26 26.68 -11.78 -11.37
N ALA A 27 26.68 -11.61 -10.04
CA ALA A 27 27.90 -11.63 -9.26
C ALA A 27 28.61 -12.99 -9.30
N VAL A 28 27.86 -14.08 -9.11
CA VAL A 28 28.39 -15.43 -9.21
C VAL A 28 28.89 -15.72 -10.62
N THR A 29 28.15 -15.34 -11.67
CA THR A 29 28.60 -15.58 -13.06
C THR A 29 29.90 -14.84 -13.40
N ALA A 30 30.05 -13.59 -12.94
CA ALA A 30 31.27 -12.83 -13.15
C ALA A 30 32.46 -13.40 -12.36
N ALA A 31 32.24 -13.89 -11.13
CA ALA A 31 33.27 -14.58 -10.36
C ALA A 31 33.71 -15.89 -11.04
N VAL A 32 32.77 -16.70 -11.53
CA VAL A 32 33.08 -17.92 -12.28
C VAL A 32 33.87 -17.60 -13.54
N ALA A 33 33.44 -16.59 -14.32
CA ALA A 33 34.18 -16.16 -15.51
C ALA A 33 35.63 -15.74 -15.19
N GLN A 34 35.84 -14.99 -14.10
CA GLN A 34 37.17 -14.59 -13.66
C GLN A 34 38.05 -15.80 -13.29
N THR A 35 37.49 -16.78 -12.54
CA THR A 35 38.24 -18.00 -12.18
C THR A 35 38.58 -18.85 -13.41
N MET A 36 37.69 -18.93 -14.39
CA MET A 36 37.93 -19.64 -15.66
C MET A 36 39.01 -18.96 -16.50
N ILE A 37 39.00 -17.63 -16.60
CA ILE A 37 40.05 -16.86 -17.29
C ILE A 37 41.40 -17.10 -16.60
N HIS A 38 41.44 -17.09 -15.27
CA HIS A 38 42.66 -17.36 -14.52
C HIS A 38 43.16 -18.78 -14.74
N PHE A 39 42.27 -19.78 -14.74
CA PHE A 39 42.61 -21.17 -15.00
C PHE A 39 43.19 -21.37 -16.42
N ILE A 40 42.57 -20.76 -17.44
CA ILE A 40 43.06 -20.82 -18.83
C ILE A 40 44.45 -20.18 -18.95
N GLN A 41 44.67 -19.03 -18.29
CA GLN A 41 45.98 -18.37 -18.29
C GLN A 41 47.08 -19.22 -17.64
N VAL A 42 46.75 -19.94 -16.56
CA VAL A 42 47.68 -20.85 -15.88
C VAL A 42 47.94 -22.10 -16.70
N SER A 43 46.93 -22.70 -17.35
CA SER A 43 47.10 -23.91 -18.17
C SER A 43 47.85 -23.70 -19.47
N TYR A 44 47.88 -22.48 -20.03
CA TYR A 44 48.52 -22.20 -21.32
C TYR A 44 49.98 -21.74 -21.21
N ASN A 45 50.48 -21.48 -19.99
CA ASN A 45 51.76 -20.82 -19.80
C ASN A 45 52.43 -21.32 -18.50
N ASP A 46 53.32 -22.31 -18.61
CA ASP A 46 54.01 -22.95 -17.47
C ASP A 46 54.84 -21.95 -16.62
N ASP A 47 55.35 -20.88 -17.24
CA ASP A 47 56.11 -19.81 -16.56
C ASP A 47 55.22 -18.75 -15.85
N PHE A 48 53.91 -18.79 -16.06
CA PHE A 48 52.99 -17.76 -15.54
C PHE A 48 52.91 -17.76 -14.02
N LEU A 49 53.02 -18.93 -13.39
CA LEU A 49 53.02 -19.06 -11.92
C LEU A 49 54.25 -18.41 -11.26
N GLN A 50 55.37 -18.25 -11.97
CA GLN A 50 56.55 -17.55 -11.45
C GLN A 50 56.49 -16.03 -11.68
N GLN A 51 55.76 -15.57 -12.70
CA GLN A 51 55.67 -14.15 -13.06
C GLN A 51 54.41 -13.44 -12.56
N THR A 52 53.38 -14.16 -12.07
CA THR A 52 52.20 -13.49 -11.52
C THR A 52 52.56 -12.67 -10.28
N PRO A 53 52.50 -11.33 -10.34
CA PRO A 53 52.72 -10.52 -9.16
C PRO A 53 51.60 -10.79 -8.16
N LYS A 54 51.87 -10.63 -6.86
CA LYS A 54 50.89 -10.68 -5.74
C LYS A 54 49.64 -9.78 -5.94
N PHE A 55 49.58 -9.02 -7.03
CA PHE A 55 48.56 -8.06 -7.43
C PHE A 55 47.25 -8.70 -7.97
N THR A 56 47.23 -9.96 -8.38
CA THR A 56 45.98 -10.65 -8.79
C THR A 56 45.11 -11.11 -7.60
N TRP A 57 45.74 -11.35 -6.44
CA TRP A 57 45.08 -11.71 -5.18
C TRP A 57 44.11 -10.64 -4.64
N PRO A 58 44.45 -9.32 -4.61
CA PRO A 58 43.51 -8.27 -4.21
C PRO A 58 42.29 -8.14 -5.15
N LEU A 59 42.44 -8.45 -6.45
CA LEU A 59 41.31 -8.44 -7.38
C LEU A 59 40.37 -9.64 -7.16
N ALA A 60 40.91 -10.83 -6.92
CA ALA A 60 40.12 -12.03 -6.60
C ALA A 60 39.38 -11.89 -5.25
N SER A 61 40.02 -11.30 -4.25
CA SER A 61 39.37 -11.00 -2.95
C SER A 61 38.30 -9.90 -3.06
N SER A 62 38.49 -8.91 -3.92
CA SER A 62 37.48 -7.87 -4.18
C SER A 62 36.21 -8.43 -4.84
N VAL A 63 36.36 -9.34 -5.82
CA VAL A 63 35.21 -10.00 -6.45
C VAL A 63 34.52 -10.96 -5.49
N SER A 64 35.28 -11.69 -4.67
CA SER A 64 34.72 -12.54 -3.62
C SER A 64 33.92 -11.73 -2.59
N LEU A 65 34.43 -10.56 -2.19
CA LEU A 65 33.73 -9.63 -1.30
C LEU A 65 32.44 -9.09 -1.94
N TRP A 66 32.48 -8.77 -3.24
CA TRP A 66 31.29 -8.31 -3.97
C TRP A 66 30.23 -9.41 -4.11
N VAL A 67 30.62 -10.66 -4.37
CA VAL A 67 29.70 -11.82 -4.38
C VAL A 67 29.09 -12.01 -2.99
N LEU A 68 29.91 -12.00 -1.94
CA LEU A 68 29.44 -12.12 -0.56
C LEU A 68 28.45 -11.01 -0.22
N LEU A 69 28.77 -9.76 -0.55
CA LEU A 69 27.89 -8.61 -0.31
C LEU A 69 26.58 -8.71 -1.12
N SER A 70 26.64 -9.18 -2.36
CA SER A 70 25.46 -9.39 -3.21
C SER A 70 24.53 -10.47 -2.61
N ILE A 71 25.09 -11.57 -2.12
CA ILE A 71 24.33 -12.63 -1.45
C ILE A 71 23.73 -12.11 -0.14
N LEU A 72 24.49 -11.36 0.66
CA LEU A 72 24.00 -10.79 1.92
C LEU A 72 22.87 -9.80 1.70
N LEU A 73 22.99 -8.90 0.73
CA LEU A 73 21.92 -7.95 0.40
C LEU A 73 20.69 -8.66 -0.15
N TRP A 74 20.87 -9.65 -1.03
CA TRP A 74 19.75 -10.46 -1.52
C TRP A 74 19.06 -11.24 -0.40
N ALA A 75 19.84 -11.86 0.49
CA ALA A 75 19.29 -12.60 1.62
C ALA A 75 18.56 -11.65 2.59
N ASN A 76 19.12 -10.47 2.86
CA ASN A 76 18.46 -9.44 3.64
C ASN A 76 17.13 -9.00 3.00
N ASP A 77 17.11 -8.80 1.69
CA ASP A 77 15.89 -8.38 0.98
C ASP A 77 14.86 -9.50 0.95
N TYR A 78 15.28 -10.74 0.72
CA TYR A 78 14.42 -11.91 0.80
C TYR A 78 13.82 -12.10 2.20
N LEU A 79 14.64 -11.97 3.24
CA LEU A 79 14.19 -12.05 4.63
C LEU A 79 13.30 -10.87 4.99
N ASN A 80 13.60 -9.65 4.55
CA ASN A 80 12.78 -8.47 4.79
C ASN A 80 11.43 -8.56 4.05
N ASP A 81 11.41 -9.00 2.80
CA ASP A 81 10.18 -9.18 2.03
C ASP A 81 9.34 -10.32 2.61
N GLY A 82 9.99 -11.42 3.00
CA GLY A 82 9.36 -12.52 3.73
C GLY A 82 8.78 -12.04 5.06
N TYR A 83 9.55 -11.30 5.84
CA TYR A 83 9.13 -10.74 7.13
C TYR A 83 7.97 -9.73 6.97
N ALA A 84 8.09 -8.80 6.03
CA ALA A 84 7.08 -7.77 5.78
C ALA A 84 5.74 -8.34 5.29
N ASN A 85 5.79 -9.42 4.51
CA ASN A 85 4.61 -10.12 3.98
C ASN A 85 4.20 -11.34 4.83
N ASN A 86 4.76 -11.51 6.03
CA ASN A 86 4.51 -12.67 6.90
C ASN A 86 4.65 -14.03 6.19
N TRP A 87 5.62 -14.13 5.29
CA TRP A 87 5.90 -15.29 4.44
C TRP A 87 4.69 -15.76 3.61
N ALA A 88 3.65 -14.95 3.53
CA ALA A 88 2.48 -15.20 2.71
C ALA A 88 2.78 -14.72 1.28
N ALA A 89 2.73 -15.66 0.34
CA ALA A 89 2.53 -15.28 -1.06
C ALA A 89 1.06 -14.87 -1.18
N ASP A 90 0.77 -13.58 -1.29
CA ASP A 90 -0.59 -13.11 -1.58
C ASP A 90 -0.94 -13.60 -3.00
N PRO A 91 -1.78 -14.64 -3.16
CA PRO A 91 -2.18 -15.05 -4.50
C PRO A 91 -2.90 -13.86 -5.14
N LEU A 92 -2.73 -13.67 -6.45
CA LEU A 92 -3.42 -12.63 -7.20
C LEU A 92 -4.90 -12.53 -6.77
N TRP A 93 -5.31 -11.35 -6.30
CA TRP A 93 -6.66 -11.03 -5.83
C TRP A 93 -7.74 -11.69 -6.71
N ASP A 94 -8.55 -12.59 -6.13
CA ASP A 94 -9.70 -13.18 -6.82
C ASP A 94 -10.91 -12.27 -6.69
N TRP A 95 -10.97 -11.27 -7.57
CA TRP A 95 -12.05 -10.27 -7.61
C TRP A 95 -13.47 -10.84 -7.63
N SER A 96 -13.70 -12.12 -7.91
CA SER A 96 -15.04 -12.71 -7.77
C SER A 96 -15.51 -12.96 -6.34
N LYS A 97 -14.56 -12.98 -5.38
CA LYS A 97 -14.81 -13.16 -3.95
C LYS A 97 -14.63 -11.87 -3.16
N GLU A 98 -14.12 -10.83 -3.80
CA GLU A 98 -13.82 -9.56 -3.14
C GLU A 98 -15.05 -8.68 -3.02
N ILE A 99 -15.23 -8.15 -1.81
CA ILE A 99 -16.28 -7.18 -1.48
C ILE A 99 -15.59 -5.87 -1.13
N VAL A 100 -15.83 -4.84 -1.95
CA VAL A 100 -15.18 -3.54 -1.85
C VAL A 100 -16.18 -2.51 -1.34
N LEU A 101 -16.03 -2.10 -0.09
CA LEU A 101 -16.83 -1.09 0.58
C LEU A 101 -16.21 0.30 0.38
N ILE A 102 -16.93 1.20 -0.28
CA ILE A 102 -16.46 2.55 -0.60
C ILE A 102 -17.46 3.56 -0.02
N THR A 103 -16.97 4.42 0.85
CA THR A 103 -17.75 5.54 1.39
C THR A 103 -17.69 6.76 0.46
N GLY A 104 -18.75 7.57 0.37
CA GLY A 104 -18.74 8.81 -0.43
C GLY A 104 -18.65 8.56 -1.93
N ALA A 105 -19.19 7.44 -2.41
CA ALA A 105 -19.07 6.98 -3.80
C ALA A 105 -20.28 7.35 -4.68
N SER A 106 -21.27 8.09 -4.16
CA SER A 106 -22.38 8.59 -4.95
C SER A 106 -21.95 9.66 -5.95
N SER A 107 -20.82 10.34 -5.73
CA SER A 107 -20.27 11.34 -6.66
C SER A 107 -18.73 11.47 -6.56
N GLY A 108 -18.15 12.36 -7.36
CA GLY A 108 -16.75 12.80 -7.23
C GLY A 108 -15.70 11.69 -7.34
N ILE A 109 -14.71 11.74 -6.45
CA ILE A 109 -13.57 10.82 -6.42
C ILE A 109 -14.05 9.38 -6.14
N GLY A 110 -14.97 9.20 -5.20
CA GLY A 110 -15.49 7.88 -4.85
C GLY A 110 -16.20 7.21 -6.04
N ALA A 111 -17.05 7.96 -6.76
CA ALA A 111 -17.70 7.47 -7.98
C ALA A 111 -16.66 7.06 -9.04
N SER A 112 -15.63 7.87 -9.23
CA SER A 112 -14.54 7.58 -10.17
C SER A 112 -13.77 6.32 -9.79
N ILE A 113 -13.52 6.09 -8.49
CA ILE A 113 -12.89 4.86 -7.99
C ILE A 113 -13.76 3.65 -8.35
N VAL A 114 -15.06 3.71 -8.05
CA VAL A 114 -15.99 2.61 -8.34
C VAL A 114 -16.03 2.29 -9.84
N GLN A 115 -16.15 3.31 -10.69
CA GLN A 115 -16.24 3.13 -12.14
C GLN A 115 -15.00 2.45 -12.71
N HIS A 116 -13.80 2.90 -12.33
CA HIS A 116 -12.55 2.27 -12.76
C HIS A 116 -12.37 0.86 -12.21
N LEU A 117 -12.82 0.63 -10.97
CA LEU A 117 -12.73 -0.67 -10.33
C LEU A 117 -13.60 -1.70 -11.06
N ILE A 118 -14.85 -1.35 -11.40
CA ILE A 118 -15.77 -2.20 -12.14
C ILE A 118 -15.23 -2.50 -13.55
N GLN A 119 -14.70 -1.50 -14.24
CA GLN A 119 -14.13 -1.68 -15.58
C GLN A 119 -12.98 -2.68 -15.60
N ARG A 120 -12.14 -2.69 -14.57
CA ARG A 120 -10.99 -3.61 -14.48
C ARG A 120 -11.38 -4.97 -13.89
N ASN A 121 -12.31 -4.97 -12.95
CA ASN A 121 -12.66 -6.11 -12.13
C ASN A 121 -14.19 -6.30 -12.10
N PRO A 122 -14.81 -6.69 -13.23
CA PRO A 122 -16.28 -6.73 -13.35
C PRO A 122 -16.96 -7.77 -12.45
N ARG A 123 -16.18 -8.71 -11.87
CA ARG A 123 -16.69 -9.73 -10.96
C ARG A 123 -16.74 -9.28 -9.49
N ALA A 124 -16.16 -8.12 -9.16
CA ALA A 124 -16.14 -7.57 -7.80
C ALA A 124 -17.53 -7.14 -7.33
N THR A 125 -17.80 -7.37 -6.05
CA THR A 125 -19.00 -6.86 -5.40
C THR A 125 -18.66 -5.52 -4.77
N ILE A 126 -19.39 -4.48 -5.13
CA ILE A 126 -19.16 -3.11 -4.64
C ILE A 126 -20.27 -2.77 -3.65
N VAL A 127 -19.88 -2.22 -2.51
CA VAL A 127 -20.81 -1.64 -1.54
C VAL A 127 -20.52 -0.15 -1.43
N ILE A 128 -21.53 0.67 -1.65
CA ILE A 128 -21.44 2.14 -1.57
C ILE A 128 -22.19 2.60 -0.32
N LEU A 129 -21.48 3.33 0.55
CA LEU A 129 -22.07 4.06 1.68
C LEU A 129 -22.03 5.55 1.38
N ASP A 130 -23.18 6.20 1.29
CA ASP A 130 -23.22 7.64 1.08
C ASP A 130 -24.48 8.25 1.69
N TYR A 131 -24.42 9.54 2.03
CA TYR A 131 -25.59 10.30 2.44
C TYR A 131 -26.49 10.64 1.25
N SER A 132 -25.86 10.98 0.12
CA SER A 132 -26.57 11.43 -1.09
C SER A 132 -26.92 10.26 -2.01
N PRO A 133 -28.03 10.32 -2.76
CA PRO A 133 -28.31 9.34 -3.79
C PRO A 133 -27.22 9.35 -4.87
N MET A 134 -27.02 8.22 -5.55
CA MET A 134 -26.02 8.10 -6.61
C MET A 134 -26.31 9.07 -7.75
N SER A 135 -25.32 9.87 -8.15
CA SER A 135 -25.43 10.82 -9.26
C SER A 135 -25.09 10.17 -10.62
N TRP A 136 -24.86 8.86 -10.64
CA TRP A 136 -24.41 8.12 -11.81
C TRP A 136 -25.05 6.73 -11.81
N THR A 137 -25.17 6.15 -13.00
CA THR A 137 -25.82 4.85 -13.19
C THR A 137 -24.76 3.78 -13.40
N PRO A 138 -24.75 2.70 -12.60
CA PRO A 138 -23.80 1.63 -12.80
C PRO A 138 -24.13 0.76 -14.02
N PRO A 139 -23.12 0.10 -14.62
CA PRO A 139 -23.37 -0.84 -15.71
C PRO A 139 -24.29 -1.99 -15.24
N PRO A 140 -25.21 -2.48 -16.09
CA PRO A 140 -26.18 -3.52 -15.70
C PRO A 140 -25.55 -4.83 -15.18
N VAL A 141 -24.29 -5.11 -15.54
CA VAL A 141 -23.57 -6.35 -15.20
C VAL A 141 -22.89 -6.25 -13.82
N SER A 142 -22.82 -5.05 -13.22
CA SER A 142 -22.08 -4.84 -11.98
C SER A 142 -22.91 -5.19 -10.74
N LYS A 143 -22.26 -5.83 -9.74
CA LYS A 143 -22.86 -6.13 -8.44
C LYS A 143 -22.63 -4.95 -7.50
N ILE A 144 -23.58 -4.01 -7.46
CA ILE A 144 -23.49 -2.84 -6.58
C ILE A 144 -24.62 -2.84 -5.57
N HIS A 145 -24.26 -2.71 -4.30
CA HIS A 145 -25.17 -2.48 -3.19
C HIS A 145 -25.00 -1.04 -2.72
N PHE A 146 -26.09 -0.26 -2.72
CA PHE A 146 -26.07 1.11 -2.21
C PHE A 146 -26.81 1.18 -0.89
N TYR A 147 -26.18 1.81 0.10
CA TYR A 147 -26.81 2.12 1.37
C TYR A 147 -26.72 3.60 1.65
N GLN A 148 -27.90 4.21 1.83
CA GLN A 148 -27.99 5.59 2.25
C GLN A 148 -27.71 5.68 3.76
N CYS A 149 -26.65 6.38 4.14
CA CYS A 149 -26.19 6.47 5.53
C CYS A 149 -25.51 7.82 5.78
N ASP A 150 -25.91 8.50 6.85
CA ASP A 150 -25.17 9.63 7.38
C ASP A 150 -24.07 9.13 8.32
N LEU A 151 -22.82 9.21 7.85
CA LEU A 151 -21.64 8.78 8.60
C LEU A 151 -21.29 9.69 9.78
N SER A 152 -21.91 10.87 9.91
CA SER A 152 -21.71 11.72 11.09
C SER A 152 -22.28 11.10 12.38
N HIS A 153 -23.21 10.15 12.26
CA HIS A 153 -23.85 9.48 13.41
C HIS A 153 -23.20 8.13 13.72
N SER A 154 -22.44 8.06 14.81
CA SER A 154 -21.69 6.86 15.21
C SER A 154 -22.57 5.63 15.47
N SER A 155 -23.80 5.81 15.98
CA SER A 155 -24.76 4.72 16.21
C SER A 155 -25.18 4.03 14.91
N VAL A 156 -25.24 4.78 13.80
CA VAL A 156 -25.62 4.27 12.48
C VAL A 156 -24.51 3.39 11.91
N ILE A 157 -23.24 3.72 12.16
CA ILE A 157 -22.08 2.97 11.64
C ILE A 157 -22.10 1.51 12.06
N LYS A 158 -22.41 1.21 13.33
CA LYS A 158 -22.49 -0.17 13.81
C LYS A 158 -23.63 -0.92 13.14
N ALA A 159 -24.82 -0.31 13.12
CA ALA A 159 -26.02 -0.91 12.53
C ALA A 159 -25.85 -1.18 11.03
N ILE A 160 -25.28 -0.23 10.27
CA ILE A 160 -25.07 -0.41 8.84
C ILE A 160 -23.97 -1.44 8.55
N SER A 161 -22.92 -1.48 9.38
CA SER A 161 -21.86 -2.49 9.22
C SER A 161 -22.41 -3.90 9.43
N GLU A 162 -23.30 -4.08 10.40
CA GLU A 162 -23.98 -5.36 10.63
C GLU A 162 -24.92 -5.73 9.48
N LYS A 163 -25.69 -4.76 8.97
CA LYS A 163 -26.55 -4.96 7.81
C LYS A 163 -25.75 -5.40 6.57
N ILE A 164 -24.62 -4.75 6.29
CA ILE A 164 -23.73 -5.13 5.17
C ILE A 164 -23.22 -6.57 5.33
N ARG A 165 -22.78 -6.94 6.54
CA ARG A 165 -22.31 -8.30 6.84
C ARG A 165 -23.38 -9.36 6.57
N GLN A 166 -24.64 -9.06 6.89
CA GLN A 166 -25.76 -9.97 6.70
C GLN A 166 -26.21 -10.07 5.24
N GLU A 167 -26.28 -8.94 4.53
CA GLU A 167 -26.85 -8.89 3.18
C GLU A 167 -25.84 -9.18 2.07
N VAL A 168 -24.58 -8.78 2.25
CA VAL A 168 -23.53 -8.86 1.22
C VAL A 168 -22.40 -9.78 1.66
N GLY A 169 -22.04 -9.75 2.95
CA GLY A 169 -20.91 -10.47 3.51
C GLY A 169 -19.85 -9.51 4.08
N HIS A 170 -18.69 -10.06 4.43
CA HIS A 170 -17.60 -9.27 5.01
C HIS A 170 -16.79 -8.55 3.91
N PRO A 171 -16.73 -7.21 3.94
CA PRO A 171 -15.84 -6.45 3.05
C PRO A 171 -14.38 -6.88 3.24
N THR A 172 -13.71 -7.18 2.13
CA THR A 172 -12.27 -7.46 2.07
C THR A 172 -11.48 -6.19 1.80
N VAL A 173 -12.10 -5.19 1.17
CA VAL A 173 -11.50 -3.88 0.95
C VAL A 173 -12.41 -2.79 1.52
N LEU A 174 -11.86 -1.92 2.36
CA LEU A 174 -12.52 -0.71 2.86
C LEU A 174 -11.83 0.53 2.28
N VAL A 175 -12.60 1.40 1.64
CA VAL A 175 -12.15 2.71 1.15
C VAL A 175 -12.89 3.82 1.88
N ASN A 176 -12.20 4.41 2.84
CA ASN A 176 -12.65 5.59 3.58
C ASN A 176 -12.39 6.84 2.72
N ASN A 177 -13.36 7.16 1.85
CA ASN A 177 -13.34 8.27 0.92
C ASN A 177 -14.32 9.39 1.30
N ALA A 178 -15.43 9.08 1.97
CA ALA A 178 -16.39 10.09 2.38
C ALA A 178 -15.71 11.21 3.18
N GLY A 179 -15.99 12.44 2.79
CA GLY A 179 -15.56 13.60 3.51
C GLY A 179 -16.08 14.89 2.91
N LEU A 180 -16.08 15.93 3.73
CA LEU A 180 -16.56 17.26 3.37
C LEU A 180 -15.62 18.34 3.92
N SER A 181 -15.65 19.50 3.29
CA SER A 181 -14.96 20.71 3.72
C SER A 181 -15.93 21.88 3.56
N ARG A 182 -16.15 22.66 4.62
CA ARG A 182 -17.13 23.76 4.63
C ARG A 182 -16.51 25.14 4.38
N GLY A 183 -15.20 25.29 4.55
CA GLY A 183 -14.46 26.49 4.13
C GLY A 183 -14.76 27.72 4.98
N PHE A 184 -14.26 27.76 6.21
CA PHE A 184 -14.37 28.90 7.13
C PHE A 184 -13.10 29.11 7.94
N THR A 185 -12.89 30.33 8.46
CA THR A 185 -11.81 30.57 9.42
C THR A 185 -12.15 29.94 10.77
N VAL A 186 -11.14 29.70 11.61
CA VAL A 186 -11.33 29.14 12.96
C VAL A 186 -12.31 29.99 13.80
N MET A 187 -12.35 31.30 13.57
CA MET A 187 -13.25 32.21 14.30
C MET A 187 -14.70 32.16 13.78
N ASP A 188 -14.89 31.91 12.49
CA ASP A 188 -16.20 31.98 11.83
C ASP A 188 -16.93 30.63 11.80
N GLY A 189 -16.21 29.53 11.95
CA GLY A 189 -16.78 28.18 11.94
C GLY A 189 -17.71 27.93 13.11
N SER A 190 -18.94 27.48 12.83
CA SER A 190 -19.84 27.09 13.91
C SER A 190 -19.39 25.76 14.54
N TYR A 191 -19.75 25.55 15.81
CA TYR A 191 -19.50 24.27 16.48
C TYR A 191 -20.13 23.09 15.73
N ALA A 192 -21.32 23.27 15.15
CA ALA A 192 -22.00 22.22 14.38
C ALA A 192 -21.26 21.91 13.07
N ASP A 193 -20.70 22.93 12.41
CA ASP A 193 -19.90 22.73 11.21
C ASP A 193 -18.65 21.90 11.50
N VAL A 194 -17.90 22.28 12.54
CA VAL A 194 -16.69 21.59 12.97
C VAL A 194 -16.99 20.16 13.40
N ASP A 195 -18.06 19.94 14.19
CA ASP A 195 -18.47 18.61 14.65
C ASP A 195 -18.78 17.68 13.47
N VAL A 196 -19.54 18.15 12.48
CA VAL A 196 -19.87 17.33 11.31
C VAL A 196 -18.62 17.01 10.47
N THR A 197 -17.71 17.97 10.28
CA THR A 197 -16.44 17.72 9.58
C THR A 197 -15.61 16.65 10.31
N ILE A 198 -15.45 16.77 11.64
CA ILE A 198 -14.67 15.81 12.44
C ILE A 198 -15.32 14.42 12.42
N ARG A 199 -16.64 14.35 12.61
CA ARG A 199 -17.36 13.09 12.66
C ARG A 199 -17.29 12.36 11.31
N THR A 200 -17.50 13.08 10.21
CA THR A 200 -17.50 12.49 8.87
C THR A 200 -16.10 12.12 8.40
N ASN A 201 -15.13 13.01 8.55
CA ASN A 201 -13.81 12.84 7.93
C ASN A 201 -12.83 12.02 8.76
N LEU A 202 -13.01 11.95 10.09
CA LEU A 202 -12.09 11.29 11.00
C LEU A 202 -12.75 10.16 11.80
N LEU A 203 -13.83 10.47 12.53
CA LEU A 203 -14.48 9.49 13.41
C LEU A 203 -15.09 8.34 12.61
N ALA A 204 -15.76 8.61 11.50
CA ALA A 204 -16.40 7.57 10.70
C ALA A 204 -15.38 6.57 10.11
N PRO A 205 -14.28 7.01 9.45
CA PRO A 205 -13.22 6.09 9.02
C PRO A 205 -12.63 5.26 10.17
N PHE A 206 -12.47 5.86 11.36
CA PHE A 206 -12.00 5.15 12.54
C PHE A 206 -12.97 4.03 12.94
N LEU A 207 -14.26 4.35 13.05
CA LEU A 207 -15.30 3.40 13.47
C LEU A 207 -15.55 2.31 12.42
N LEU A 208 -15.57 2.65 11.14
CA LEU A 208 -15.66 1.65 10.06
C LEU A 208 -14.44 0.73 10.07
N THR A 209 -13.24 1.27 10.27
CA THR A 209 -12.03 0.46 10.46
C THR A 209 -12.18 -0.48 11.64
N LYS A 210 -12.68 0.01 12.79
CA LYS A 210 -12.94 -0.82 13.96
C LYS A 210 -13.94 -1.95 13.69
N GLU A 211 -14.96 -1.72 12.87
CA GLU A 211 -15.99 -2.70 12.54
C GLU A 211 -15.52 -3.80 11.56
N PHE A 212 -14.66 -3.46 10.60
CA PHE A 212 -14.26 -4.38 9.52
C PHE A 212 -12.86 -4.97 9.70
N LEU A 213 -11.96 -4.31 10.40
CA LEU A 213 -10.57 -4.76 10.60
C LEU A 213 -10.45 -6.15 11.24
N PRO A 214 -11.22 -6.54 12.28
CA PRO A 214 -11.04 -7.83 12.93
C PRO A 214 -11.16 -9.01 11.96
N TYR A 215 -12.09 -8.94 11.00
CA TYR A 215 -12.26 -9.97 9.98
C TYR A 215 -11.04 -10.04 9.05
N LEU A 216 -10.51 -8.90 8.61
CA LEU A 216 -9.34 -8.85 7.73
C LEU A 216 -8.10 -9.46 8.39
N VAL A 217 -7.90 -9.17 9.68
CA VAL A 217 -6.79 -9.71 10.47
C VAL A 217 -6.96 -11.23 10.64
N GLN A 218 -8.14 -11.70 11.03
CA GLN A 218 -8.41 -13.11 11.24
C GLN A 218 -8.17 -13.96 9.98
N HIS A 219 -8.45 -13.41 8.80
CA HIS A 219 -8.29 -14.12 7.52
C HIS A 219 -6.94 -13.82 6.85
N ASN A 220 -6.10 -12.97 7.46
CA ASN A 220 -4.87 -12.46 6.88
C ASN A 220 -5.03 -12.00 5.42
N HIS A 221 -6.19 -11.40 5.10
CA HIS A 221 -6.58 -10.99 3.76
C HIS A 221 -7.41 -9.72 3.81
N GLY A 222 -6.99 -8.72 3.05
CA GLY A 222 -7.76 -7.49 2.86
C GLY A 222 -6.95 -6.22 2.83
N HIS A 223 -7.62 -5.12 2.52
CA HIS A 223 -7.00 -3.82 2.33
C HIS A 223 -7.86 -2.69 2.89
N ILE A 224 -7.25 -1.74 3.61
CA ILE A 224 -7.94 -0.52 4.05
C ILE A 224 -7.21 0.69 3.46
N MET A 225 -7.95 1.47 2.68
CA MET A 225 -7.48 2.69 2.04
C MET A 225 -8.19 3.90 2.67
N ASN A 226 -7.41 4.88 3.12
CA ASN A 226 -7.93 6.14 3.63
C ASN A 226 -7.59 7.26 2.64
N ILE A 227 -8.60 7.99 2.16
CA ILE A 227 -8.39 9.14 1.29
C ILE A 227 -7.99 10.36 2.13
N SER A 228 -6.71 10.71 2.05
CA SER A 228 -6.14 11.89 2.68
C SER A 228 -6.21 13.12 1.75
N SER A 229 -5.43 14.15 2.05
CA SER A 229 -5.35 15.41 1.31
C SER A 229 -3.96 16.03 1.49
N MET A 230 -3.50 16.82 0.51
CA MET A 230 -2.30 17.65 0.67
C MET A 230 -2.41 18.60 1.87
N SER A 231 -3.63 19.03 2.22
CA SER A 231 -3.91 19.86 3.39
C SER A 231 -3.56 19.18 4.73
N SER A 232 -3.31 17.87 4.74
CA SER A 232 -2.83 17.16 5.94
C SER A 232 -1.37 17.48 6.29
N ILE A 233 -0.60 17.95 5.30
CA ILE A 233 0.83 18.27 5.42
C ILE A 233 1.02 19.79 5.30
N MET A 234 0.33 20.41 4.36
CA MET A 234 0.42 21.85 4.08
C MET A 234 -0.99 22.47 4.09
N PRO A 235 -1.52 22.84 5.27
CA PRO A 235 -2.88 23.34 5.39
C PRO A 235 -2.98 24.81 4.95
N PRO A 236 -3.83 25.15 3.95
CA PRO A 236 -4.16 26.54 3.66
C PRO A 236 -5.10 27.11 4.74
N ALA A 237 -5.12 28.45 4.85
CA ALA A 237 -6.07 29.14 5.72
C ALA A 237 -7.52 28.91 5.27
N GLY A 238 -8.45 28.88 6.23
CA GLY A 238 -9.90 28.73 5.95
C GLY A 238 -10.41 27.29 5.86
N ILE A 239 -9.59 26.28 6.16
CA ILE A 239 -10.02 24.87 6.21
C ILE A 239 -9.38 24.12 7.40
N ALA A 240 -9.26 24.80 8.53
CA ALA A 240 -8.51 24.29 9.68
C ALA A 240 -9.10 22.97 10.24
N ASP A 241 -10.42 22.88 10.33
CA ASP A 241 -11.14 21.67 10.75
C ASP A 241 -10.88 20.51 9.78
N TYR A 242 -11.04 20.74 8.48
CA TYR A 242 -10.77 19.76 7.43
C TYR A 242 -9.31 19.30 7.46
N ALA A 243 -8.36 20.23 7.51
CA ALA A 243 -6.94 19.90 7.58
C ALA A 243 -6.62 19.05 8.81
N ALA A 244 -7.12 19.42 9.99
CA ALA A 244 -6.94 18.66 11.21
C ALA A 244 -7.48 17.23 11.06
N THR A 245 -8.66 17.04 10.45
CA THR A 245 -9.20 15.69 10.21
C THR A 245 -8.33 14.86 9.27
N LYS A 246 -7.79 15.46 8.20
CA LYS A 246 -6.94 14.75 7.24
C LYS A 246 -5.57 14.42 7.82
N SER A 247 -4.99 15.28 8.67
CA SER A 247 -3.80 14.93 9.46
C SER A 247 -4.10 13.80 10.45
N GLY A 248 -5.25 13.82 11.12
CA GLY A 248 -5.69 12.75 12.02
C GLY A 248 -5.85 11.40 11.29
N ILE A 249 -6.37 11.40 10.06
CA ILE A 249 -6.47 10.21 9.22
C ILE A 249 -5.09 9.65 8.84
N ASN A 250 -4.10 10.50 8.57
CA ASN A 250 -2.73 10.05 8.33
C ASN A 250 -2.15 9.38 9.58
N ALA A 251 -2.35 9.97 10.75
CA ALA A 251 -1.92 9.40 12.02
C ALA A 251 -2.60 8.04 12.27
N LEU A 252 -3.91 7.94 12.05
CA LEU A 252 -4.64 6.67 12.13
C LEU A 252 -4.05 5.62 11.19
N HIS A 253 -3.74 6.00 9.94
CA HIS A 253 -3.16 5.08 8.97
C HIS A 253 -1.79 4.55 9.44
N GLN A 254 -0.94 5.43 9.98
CA GLN A 254 0.40 5.07 10.49
C GLN A 254 0.32 4.15 11.71
N VAL A 255 -0.44 4.52 12.73
CA VAL A 255 -0.58 3.71 13.96
C VAL A 255 -1.13 2.33 13.62
N ARG A 256 -2.16 2.27 12.80
CA ARG A 256 -2.77 0.99 12.41
C ARG A 256 -1.81 0.10 11.62
N TRP A 257 -0.89 0.69 10.85
CA TRP A 257 0.16 -0.08 10.17
C TRP A 257 1.06 -0.76 11.19
N PHE A 258 1.51 -0.03 12.22
CA PHE A 258 2.28 -0.60 13.34
C PHE A 258 1.50 -1.66 14.11
N GLU A 259 0.26 -1.40 14.52
CA GLU A 259 -0.58 -2.37 15.23
C GLU A 259 -0.83 -3.63 14.40
N SER A 260 -1.08 -3.48 13.09
CA SER A 260 -1.26 -4.63 12.20
C SER A 260 0.03 -5.41 12.01
N SER A 261 1.20 -4.75 12.09
CA SER A 261 2.48 -5.43 12.10
C SER A 261 2.66 -6.22 13.39
N GLU A 262 2.28 -5.67 14.55
CA GLU A 262 2.35 -6.36 15.84
C GLU A 262 1.38 -7.54 15.96
N LEU A 263 0.14 -7.38 15.50
CA LEU A 263 -0.87 -8.46 15.47
C LEU A 263 -0.49 -9.60 14.52
N ARG A 264 0.40 -9.37 13.55
CA ARG A 264 0.95 -10.44 12.70
C ARG A 264 2.00 -11.30 13.42
N TRP A 265 2.47 -10.88 14.60
CA TRP A 265 3.53 -11.57 15.38
C TRP A 265 3.03 -12.37 16.58
N ASN A 266 1.72 -12.42 16.83
CA ASN A 266 1.07 -13.28 17.83
C ASN A 266 0.31 -14.42 17.16
#